data_AF-A0A7T7UWE9-F1
#
_entry.id   AF-A0A7T7UWE9-F1
#
_cell.length_a   1.000
_cell.length_b   1.000
_cell.length_c   1.000
_cell.angle_alpha   90.00
_cell.angle_beta   90.00
_cell.angle_gamma   90.00
#
_symmetry.space_group_name_H-M   'P 1'
#
loop_
_entity.id
_entity.type
_entity.pdbx_description
1 polymer ?
#
loop_
_entity_poly.entity_id
_entity_poly.type
_entity_poly.pdbx_seq_one_letter_code
_entity_poly.pdbx_strand_id
1 'polypeptide(L)' 'MKIASTVCRKIKESNELSLRLASVLGVKQVAVEQLATRKSNKLCHYGCVLIYKEFGLTENEIFEN' A
#
# COMPACT_ATOMS: atom_id res chain seq x y z
N MET A 1 -0.91 10.25 -9.89
CA MET A 1 -1.32 9.79 -8.55
C MET A 1 -0.11 9.36 -7.75
N LYS A 2 0.03 9.91 -6.54
CA LYS A 2 1.01 9.45 -5.55
C LYS A 2 0.24 8.79 -4.41
N ILE A 3 0.83 7.76 -3.81
CA ILE A 3 0.26 7.11 -2.62
C ILE A 3 0.38 8.06 -1.42
N ALA A 4 -0.66 8.13 -0.59
CA ALA A 4 -0.65 8.95 0.62
C ALA A 4 0.39 8.48 1.64
N SER A 5 1.08 9.45 2.26
CA SER A 5 2.00 9.21 3.37
C SER A 5 1.38 8.40 4.51
N THR A 6 0.08 8.63 4.78
CA THR A 6 -0.72 7.91 5.78
C THR A 6 -0.87 6.43 5.45
N VAL A 7 -1.06 6.09 4.17
CA VAL A 7 -1.10 4.70 3.70
C VAL A 7 0.27 4.05 3.81
N CYS A 8 1.34 4.75 3.41
CA CYS A 8 2.70 4.23 3.59
C CYS A 8 3.02 3.93 5.05
N ARG A 9 2.53 4.74 5.98
CA ARG A 9 2.64 4.48 7.43
C ARG A 9 1.83 3.24 7.83
N LYS A 10 0.55 3.15 7.43
CA LYS A 10 -0.30 1.97 7.69
C LYS A 10 0.32 0.67 7.17
N ILE A 11 0.97 0.69 6.01
CA ILE A 11 1.67 -0.48 5.45
C ILE A 11 2.77 -0.98 6.39
N LYS A 12 3.53 -0.08 7.02
CA LYS A 12 4.63 -0.44 7.93
C LYS A 12 4.14 -0.86 9.31
N GLU A 13 2.97 -0.38 9.73
CA GLU A 13 2.38 -0.66 11.04
C GLU A 13 1.47 -1.91 11.04
N SER A 14 1.00 -2.35 9.86
CA SER A 14 0.10 -3.49 9.72
C SER A 14 0.75 -4.65 8.97
N ASN A 15 1.05 -5.72 9.70
CA ASN A 15 1.58 -6.97 9.14
C ASN A 15 0.60 -7.60 8.13
N GLU A 16 -0.68 -7.61 8.45
CA GLU A 16 -1.70 -8.19 7.56
C GLU A 16 -1.78 -7.43 6.23
N LEU A 17 -1.86 -6.09 6.29
CA LEU A 17 -1.91 -5.27 5.09
C LEU A 17 -0.67 -5.47 4.22
N SER A 18 0.52 -5.39 4.80
CA SER A 18 1.78 -5.56 4.07
C SER A 18 1.92 -6.95 3.46
N LEU A 19 1.46 -8.01 4.14
CA LEU A 19 1.44 -9.37 3.59
C LEU A 19 0.48 -9.50 2.40
N ARG A 20 -0.74 -8.95 2.49
CA ARG A 20 -1.71 -9.03 1.38
C ARG A 20 -1.23 -8.27 0.15
N LEU A 21 -0.60 -7.11 0.35
CA LEU A 21 0.03 -6.35 -0.74
C LEU A 21 1.20 -7.12 -1.35
N ALA A 22 1.99 -7.82 -0.53
CA ALA A 22 3.09 -8.65 -1.00
C ALA A 22 2.59 -9.79 -1.91
N SER A 23 1.48 -10.44 -1.54
CA SER A 23 0.82 -11.45 -2.38
C SER A 23 0.35 -10.89 -3.71
N VAL A 24 -0.31 -9.72 -3.72
CA VAL A 24 -0.76 -9.06 -4.96
C VAL A 24 0.40 -8.68 -5.88
N LEU A 25 1.51 -8.21 -5.30
CA LEU A 25 2.67 -7.76 -6.06
C LEU A 25 3.66 -8.88 -6.41
N GLY A 26 3.45 -10.11 -5.90
CA GLY A 26 4.36 -11.23 -6.11
C GLY A 26 5.75 -11.01 -5.51
N VAL A 27 5.85 -10.31 -4.38
CA VAL A 27 7.12 -10.00 -3.70
C VAL A 27 7.08 -10.42 -2.22
N LYS A 28 8.22 -10.30 -1.53
CA LYS A 28 8.27 -10.48 -0.06
C LYS A 28 7.73 -9.25 0.67
N GLN A 29 7.18 -9.43 1.87
CA GLN A 29 6.67 -8.34 2.72
C GLN A 29 7.68 -7.20 2.93
N VAL A 30 8.94 -7.53 3.20
CA VAL A 30 10.03 -6.54 3.34
C VAL A 30 10.17 -5.65 2.11
N ALA A 31 9.94 -6.17 0.90
CA ALA A 31 9.98 -5.37 -0.31
C ALA A 31 8.82 -4.34 -0.34
N VAL A 32 7.64 -4.68 0.19
CA VAL A 32 6.49 -3.78 0.32
C VAL A 32 6.79 -2.66 1.31
N GLU A 33 7.38 -2.97 2.46
CA GLU A 33 7.80 -1.96 3.44
C GLU A 33 8.83 -0.99 2.85
N GLN A 34 9.80 -1.51 2.08
CA GLN A 34 10.76 -0.68 1.36
C GLN A 34 10.08 0.17 0.28
N LEU A 35 9.08 -0.36 -0.44
CA LEU A 35 8.27 0.41 -1.39
C LEU A 35 7.54 1.56 -0.69
N ALA A 36 7.01 1.33 0.51
CA ALA A 36 6.35 2.35 1.33
C ALA A 36 7.34 3.41 1.83
N THR A 37 8.57 3.02 2.22
CA THR A 37 9.63 3.97 2.61
C THR A 37 9.97 4.95 1.50
N ARG A 38 10.03 4.50 0.25
CA ARG A 38 10.34 5.36 -0.92
C ARG A 38 9.09 5.91 -1.64
N LYS A 39 7.90 5.74 -1.06
CA LYS A 39 6.61 6.09 -1.69
C LYS A 39 6.49 5.65 -3.16
N SER A 40 6.80 4.38 -3.43
CA SER A 40 6.85 3.89 -4.81
C SER A 40 5.46 3.86 -5.46
N ASN A 41 5.38 4.29 -6.73
CA ASN A 41 4.17 4.20 -7.55
C ASN A 41 3.65 2.76 -7.74
N LYS A 42 4.46 1.72 -7.48
CA LYS A 42 3.98 0.33 -7.48
C LYS A 42 2.87 0.10 -6.45
N LEU A 43 2.83 0.89 -5.38
CA LEU A 43 1.76 0.83 -4.38
C LEU A 43 0.42 1.36 -4.89
N CYS A 44 0.41 2.08 -6.03
CA CYS A 44 -0.80 2.53 -6.72
C CYS A 44 -1.35 1.48 -7.70
N HIS A 45 -0.75 0.28 -7.77
CA HIS A 45 -1.24 -0.81 -8.60
C HIS A 45 -2.71 -1.11 -8.27
N TYR A 46 -3.54 -1.33 -9.29
CA TYR A 46 -4.99 -1.53 -9.11
C TYR A 46 -5.34 -2.60 -8.07
N GLY A 47 -4.62 -3.73 -8.08
CA GLY A 47 -4.79 -4.76 -7.06
C GLY A 47 -4.50 -4.28 -5.63
N CYS A 48 -3.50 -3.42 -5.43
CA CYS A 48 -3.22 -2.84 -4.12
C CYS A 48 -4.35 -1.89 -3.68
N VAL A 49 -4.93 -1.14 -4.63
CA VAL A 49 -6.07 -0.25 -4.38
C VAL A 49 -7.28 -1.01 -3.87
N LEU A 50 -7.57 -2.19 -4.44
CA LEU A 50 -8.63 -3.07 -3.94
C LEU A 50 -8.37 -3.50 -2.49
N ILE A 51 -7.13 -3.92 -2.18
CA ILE A 51 -6.76 -4.27 -0.80
C ILE A 51 -6.98 -3.09 0.13
N TYR A 52 -6.51 -1.88 -0.20
CA TYR A 52 -6.74 -0.71 0.66
C TYR A 52 -8.22 -0.46 0.93
N LYS A 53 -9.08 -0.61 -0.09
CA LYS A 53 -10.54 -0.45 0.04
C LYS A 53 -11.15 -1.53 0.95
N GLU A 54 -10.65 -2.77 0.89
CA GLU A 54 -11.05 -3.82 1.83
C GLU A 54 -10.61 -3.53 3.28
N PHE A 55 -9.52 -2.80 3.48
CA PHE A 55 -9.09 -2.27 4.77
C PHE A 55 -9.81 -0.96 5.17
N GLY A 56 -10.88 -0.60 4.45
CA GLY A 56 -11.74 0.54 4.76
C GLY A 56 -11.20 1.90 4.31
N LEU A 57 -10.15 1.94 3.47
CA LEU A 57 -9.62 3.20 2.94
C LEU A 57 -10.40 3.67 1.71
N THR A 58 -10.75 4.95 1.70
CA THR A 58 -11.35 5.62 0.55
C THR A 58 -10.29 6.07 -0.45
N GLU A 59 -10.70 6.39 -1.68
CA GLU A 59 -9.76 6.82 -2.73
C GLU A 59 -8.98 8.09 -2.37
N ASN A 60 -9.65 9.04 -1.70
CA ASN A 60 -9.06 10.29 -1.22
C ASN A 60 -8.05 10.07 -0.08
N GLU A 61 -8.17 8.97 0.66
CA GLU A 61 -7.19 8.58 1.68
C GLU A 61 -6.04 7.78 1.07
N ILE A 62 -6.28 7.09 -0.06
CA ILE A 62 -5.28 6.29 -0.74
C ILE A 62 -4.26 7.17 -1.48
N PHE A 63 -4.73 8.24 -2.11
CA PHE A 63 -3.91 9.07 -2.97
C PHE A 63 -3.73 10.49 -2.41
N GLU A 64 -2.52 11.03 -2.60
CA GLU A 64 -2.28 12.46 -2.42
C GLU A 64 -2.86 13.20 -3.64
N ASN A 65 -3.59 14.30 -3.40
CA ASN A 65 -3.94 15.28 -4.43
C ASN A 65 -2.67 15.97 -4.96
#